data_AF-A0A1H4JC88-F1
#
_entry.id   AF-A0A1H4JC88-F1
#
_cell.length_a   1.000
_cell.length_b   1.000
_cell.length_c   1.000
_cell.angle_alpha   90.00
_cell.angle_beta   90.00
_cell.angle_gamma   90.00
#
_symmetry.space_group_name_H-M   'P 1'
#
loop_
_entity.id
_entity.type
_entity.pdbx_description
1 polymer ?
#
loop_
_entity_poly.entity_id
_entity_poly.type
_entity_poly.pdbx_seq_one_letter_code
_entity_poly.pdbx_strand_id
1 'polypeptide(L)'
;MRTMYDAVTARNILNHDRTPEMVAGYVDRIKLAPWSPNDWALFPDAVKVEIVKKASSNFGHVLDVEPGDATPAEAPGWVRMRRAAGADPTVYMNLSTWPAVRAEFVRQGVAQPHYWVARYDNDPDWGAGWAELGCVAKQHTANYRGVDINSVADHWPGVDTNNAQEEDVQEKDVRDIWTMPAIVQDEINPKDWLAPGKMLAYVKFDTFQLVKKLDALTATVTQLTQLVLKGGDVDEAALAKALDPTITAAITTALAGSAPGTPEENAQATIDALRAVLGSAPAAGA
;
A
#
# COMPACT_ATOMS: atom_id res chain seq x y z
N MET A 1 -1.05 -3.17 19.31
CA MET A 1 -2.26 -2.66 18.65
C MET A 1 -2.90 -1.66 19.59
N ARG A 2 -3.27 -0.48 19.09
CA ARG A 2 -3.88 0.61 19.88
C ARG A 2 -5.38 0.66 19.65
N THR A 3 -6.11 1.29 20.56
CA THR A 3 -7.55 1.56 20.40
C THR A 3 -7.77 3.03 20.07
N MET A 4 -8.51 3.29 19.00
CA MET A 4 -8.93 4.64 18.62
C MET A 4 -10.46 4.73 18.65
N TYR A 5 -10.95 5.85 19.17
CA TYR A 5 -12.37 6.19 19.16
C TYR A 5 -12.64 7.32 18.18
N ASP A 6 -13.65 7.18 17.33
CA ASP A 6 -14.14 8.28 16.52
C ASP A 6 -15.61 8.56 16.82
N ALA A 7 -16.01 9.82 16.64
CA ALA A 7 -17.39 10.22 16.85
C ALA A 7 -17.72 11.52 16.11
N VAL A 8 -18.99 11.65 15.72
CA VAL A 8 -19.54 12.95 15.30
C VAL A 8 -19.45 13.98 16.42
N THR A 9 -19.72 13.57 17.66
CA THR A 9 -19.69 14.44 18.85
C THR A 9 -18.59 13.98 19.79
N ALA A 10 -17.54 14.79 19.97
CA ALA A 10 -16.39 14.48 20.82
C ALA A 10 -16.77 13.95 22.21
N ARG A 11 -17.73 14.59 22.89
CA ARG A 11 -18.14 14.20 24.25
C ARG A 11 -18.72 12.77 24.36
N ASN A 12 -19.16 12.15 23.26
CA ASN A 12 -19.57 10.75 23.30
C ASN A 12 -18.40 9.83 23.65
N ILE A 13 -17.18 10.15 23.22
CA ILE A 13 -15.98 9.37 23.53
C ILE A 13 -15.74 9.36 25.04
N LEU A 14 -15.86 10.51 25.72
CA LEU A 14 -15.67 10.61 27.18
C LEU A 14 -16.71 9.81 28.01
N ASN A 15 -17.86 9.46 27.42
CA ASN A 15 -18.83 8.57 28.06
C ASN A 15 -18.42 7.09 27.97
N HIS A 16 -17.50 6.77 27.07
CA HIS A 16 -16.98 5.42 26.84
C HIS A 16 -15.61 5.25 27.50
N ASP A 17 -14.68 6.16 27.23
CA ASP A 17 -13.32 6.18 27.79
C ASP A 17 -12.94 7.61 28.18
N ARG A 18 -12.52 7.80 29.45
CA ARG A 18 -12.14 9.11 29.99
C ARG A 18 -10.70 9.49 29.67
N THR A 19 -9.88 8.53 29.26
CA THR A 19 -8.46 8.71 28.94
C THR A 19 -8.11 7.93 27.67
N PRO A 20 -8.76 8.24 26.53
CA PRO A 20 -8.50 7.53 25.29
C PRO A 20 -7.06 7.75 24.84
N GLU A 21 -6.39 6.69 24.42
CA GLU A 21 -5.05 6.77 23.81
C GLU A 21 -5.08 7.57 22.51
N MET A 22 -6.16 7.41 21.74
CA MET A 22 -6.28 7.98 20.41
C MET A 22 -7.73 8.32 20.07
N VAL A 23 -7.94 9.47 19.42
CA VAL A 23 -9.26 9.95 19.00
C VAL A 23 -9.23 10.45 17.57
N ALA A 24 -10.33 10.26 16.85
CA ALA A 24 -10.53 10.85 15.52
C ALA A 24 -11.78 11.72 15.46
N GLY A 25 -11.67 12.84 14.76
CA GLY A 25 -12.72 13.87 14.70
C GLY A 25 -12.73 14.60 13.36
N TYR A 26 -13.92 15.02 12.95
CA TYR A 26 -14.13 15.72 11.68
C TYR A 26 -13.65 17.16 11.75
N VAL A 27 -12.84 17.59 10.79
CA VAL A 27 -12.28 18.95 10.73
C VAL A 27 -12.86 19.80 9.60
N ASP A 28 -13.69 19.22 8.73
CA ASP A 28 -14.44 19.95 7.71
C ASP A 28 -15.97 19.76 7.79
N ARG A 29 -16.69 20.66 7.11
CA ARG A 29 -18.16 20.71 7.13
C ARG A 29 -18.74 20.31 5.78
N ILE A 30 -19.49 19.21 5.75
CA ILE A 30 -20.50 18.96 4.68
C ILE A 30 -21.89 19.27 5.24
N LYS A 31 -22.38 18.45 6.17
CA LYS A 31 -23.66 18.69 6.88
C LYS A 31 -23.44 19.11 8.34
N LEU A 32 -22.66 18.32 9.05
CA LEU A 32 -22.36 18.51 10.48
C LEU A 32 -21.20 19.49 10.67
N ALA A 33 -21.25 20.23 11.78
CA ALA A 33 -20.13 21.09 12.17
C ALA A 33 -18.88 20.23 12.44
N PRO A 34 -17.68 20.73 12.09
CA PRO A 34 -16.44 20.08 12.51
C PRO A 34 -16.29 20.19 14.03
N TRP A 35 -15.44 19.36 14.61
CA TRP A 35 -14.99 19.50 15.98
C TRP A 35 -14.33 20.86 16.17
N SER A 36 -14.79 21.58 17.19
CA SER A 36 -14.22 22.86 17.59
C SER A 36 -12.88 22.67 18.33
N PRO A 37 -12.08 23.72 18.50
CA PRO A 37 -10.90 23.66 19.37
C PRO A 37 -11.21 23.16 20.79
N ASN A 38 -12.40 23.47 21.32
CA ASN A 38 -12.83 22.99 22.64
C ASN A 38 -13.12 21.48 22.64
N ASP A 39 -13.59 20.92 21.52
CA ASP A 39 -13.82 19.48 21.38
C ASP A 39 -12.48 18.73 21.39
N TRP A 40 -11.47 19.24 20.67
CA TRP A 40 -10.10 18.68 20.70
C TRP A 40 -9.43 18.82 22.06
N ALA A 41 -9.68 19.91 22.77
CA ALA A 41 -9.13 20.17 24.10
C ALA A 41 -9.66 19.21 25.18
N LEU A 42 -10.73 18.44 24.89
CA LEU A 42 -11.20 17.37 25.78
C LEU A 42 -10.21 16.20 25.87
N PHE A 43 -9.29 16.06 24.90
CA PHE A 43 -8.35 14.95 24.80
C PHE A 43 -6.90 15.46 24.74
N PRO A 44 -6.39 16.10 25.81
CA PRO A 44 -5.07 16.72 25.78
C PRO A 44 -3.96 15.71 25.48
N ASP A 45 -4.04 14.51 26.05
CA ASP A 45 -2.99 13.48 25.99
C ASP A 45 -3.18 12.47 24.85
N ALA A 46 -4.34 12.48 24.17
CA ALA A 46 -4.62 11.56 23.08
C ALA A 46 -3.91 11.97 21.78
N VAL A 47 -3.50 10.97 21.00
CA VAL A 47 -3.17 11.16 19.58
C VAL A 47 -4.44 11.57 18.83
N LYS A 48 -4.33 12.62 18.00
CA LYS A 48 -5.49 13.25 17.33
C LYS A 48 -5.43 12.99 15.84
N VAL A 49 -6.43 12.29 15.32
CA VAL A 49 -6.60 12.02 13.88
C VAL A 49 -7.69 12.93 13.32
N GLU A 50 -7.37 13.60 12.22
CA GLU A 50 -8.24 14.62 11.64
C GLU A 50 -8.88 14.03 10.39
N ILE A 51 -10.21 13.99 10.37
CA ILE A 51 -11.00 13.42 9.28
C ILE A 51 -11.58 14.56 8.43
N VAL A 52 -11.34 14.52 7.12
CA VAL A 52 -12.00 15.38 6.14
C VAL A 52 -12.98 14.56 5.30
N LYS A 53 -14.12 15.15 4.98
CA LYS A 53 -15.14 14.54 4.12
C LYS A 53 -15.08 15.05 2.69
N LYS A 54 -14.44 16.20 2.45
CA LYS A 54 -14.29 16.78 1.11
C LYS A 54 -12.93 16.44 0.54
N ALA A 55 -12.93 15.83 -0.64
CA ALA A 55 -11.71 15.62 -1.42
C ALA A 55 -11.01 16.93 -1.88
N SER A 56 -11.67 18.08 -1.74
CA SER A 56 -11.06 19.40 -1.99
C SER A 56 -10.36 20.01 -0.76
N SER A 57 -10.47 19.40 0.42
CA SER A 57 -9.81 19.88 1.65
C SER A 57 -8.32 19.53 1.63
N ASN A 58 -7.43 20.54 1.54
CA ASN A 58 -5.98 20.32 1.58
C ASN A 58 -5.40 20.30 3.02
N PHE A 59 -6.05 19.57 3.90
CA PHE A 59 -5.66 19.35 5.29
C PHE A 59 -6.25 18.01 5.77
N GLY A 60 -6.04 17.67 7.03
CA GLY A 60 -6.47 16.41 7.61
C GLY A 60 -5.51 15.24 7.33
N HIS A 61 -5.71 14.19 8.10
CA HIS A 61 -4.98 12.92 8.06
C HIS A 61 -5.73 11.88 7.21
N VAL A 62 -7.06 11.88 7.30
CA VAL A 62 -7.94 10.87 6.72
C VAL A 62 -8.97 11.51 5.80
N LEU A 63 -9.14 10.99 4.58
CA LEU A 63 -10.31 11.26 3.76
C LEU A 63 -11.38 10.20 3.98
N ASP A 64 -12.59 10.64 4.32
CA ASP A 64 -13.77 9.80 4.47
C ASP A 64 -14.47 9.58 3.12
N VAL A 65 -14.43 8.33 2.64
CA VAL A 65 -15.03 7.90 1.37
C VAL A 65 -16.29 7.07 1.64
N GLU A 66 -17.41 7.78 1.81
CA GLU A 66 -18.72 7.22 2.12
C GLU A 66 -19.87 7.94 1.38
N PRO A 67 -21.06 7.31 1.27
CA PRO A 67 -22.22 7.93 0.63
C PRO A 67 -22.60 9.29 1.24
N GLY A 68 -22.40 10.36 0.46
CA GLY A 68 -22.70 11.73 0.86
C GLY A 68 -21.49 12.57 1.24
N ASP A 69 -20.31 11.95 1.31
CA ASP A 69 -19.01 12.57 1.52
C ASP A 69 -18.16 12.44 0.24
N ALA A 70 -16.89 12.02 0.30
CA ALA A 70 -16.08 11.81 -0.90
C ALA A 70 -16.43 10.51 -1.63
N THR A 71 -16.30 10.52 -2.95
CA THR A 71 -16.48 9.33 -3.79
C THR A 71 -15.15 8.57 -3.98
N PRO A 72 -15.18 7.27 -4.32
CA PRO A 72 -13.97 6.51 -4.67
C PRO A 72 -13.11 7.18 -5.75
N ALA A 73 -13.74 7.82 -6.75
CA ALA A 73 -13.05 8.46 -7.85
C ALA A 73 -12.31 9.75 -7.45
N GLU A 74 -12.71 10.38 -6.34
CA GLU A 74 -12.08 11.61 -5.85
C GLU A 74 -10.87 11.33 -4.95
N ALA A 75 -10.82 10.15 -4.31
CA ALA A 75 -9.76 9.80 -3.36
C ALA A 75 -8.33 9.90 -3.94
N PRO A 76 -8.04 9.43 -5.18
CA PRO A 76 -6.70 9.59 -5.76
C PRO A 76 -6.27 11.06 -5.94
N GLY A 77 -7.22 11.93 -6.29
CA GLY A 77 -6.97 13.37 -6.43
C GLY A 77 -6.59 14.02 -5.10
N TRP A 78 -7.35 13.71 -4.04
CA TRP A 78 -7.05 14.20 -2.69
C TRP A 78 -5.71 13.69 -2.17
N VAL A 79 -5.42 12.39 -2.33
CA VAL A 79 -4.13 11.81 -1.91
C VAL A 79 -2.96 12.48 -2.63
N ARG A 80 -3.07 12.71 -3.94
CA ARG A 80 -2.04 13.43 -4.70
C ARG A 80 -1.83 14.85 -4.17
N MET A 81 -2.92 15.56 -3.88
CA MET A 81 -2.88 16.91 -3.30
C MET A 81 -2.19 16.91 -1.93
N ARG A 82 -2.55 15.99 -1.02
CA ARG A 82 -1.96 15.89 0.33
C ARG A 82 -0.47 15.55 0.28
N ARG A 83 -0.06 14.63 -0.57
CA ARG A 83 1.36 14.30 -0.78
C ARG A 83 2.15 15.47 -1.35
N ALA A 84 1.58 16.23 -2.29
CA ALA A 84 2.20 17.45 -2.78
C ALA A 84 2.35 18.52 -1.69
N ALA A 85 1.51 18.48 -0.64
CA ALA A 85 1.62 19.30 0.56
C ALA A 85 2.54 18.71 1.65
N GLY A 86 3.24 17.60 1.37
CA GLY A 86 4.18 16.97 2.30
C GLY A 86 3.56 16.03 3.34
N ALA A 87 2.28 15.68 3.20
CA ALA A 87 1.61 14.74 4.10
C ALA A 87 1.67 13.29 3.61
N ASP A 88 1.53 12.32 4.52
CA ASP A 88 1.31 10.90 4.21
C ASP A 88 -0.17 10.54 4.51
N PRO A 89 -1.06 10.60 3.50
CA PRO A 89 -2.50 10.56 3.72
C PRO A 89 -3.04 9.12 3.92
N THR A 90 -4.15 9.02 4.65
CA THR A 90 -4.95 7.80 4.79
C THR A 90 -6.33 7.98 4.15
N VAL A 91 -6.90 6.91 3.60
CA VAL A 91 -8.29 6.89 3.11
C VAL A 91 -9.11 5.94 3.99
N TYR A 92 -10.23 6.44 4.52
CA TYR A 92 -11.24 5.66 5.22
C TYR A 92 -12.37 5.27 4.28
N MET A 93 -12.87 4.03 4.44
CA MET A 93 -14.02 3.48 3.73
C MET A 93 -14.49 2.17 4.37
N ASN A 94 -15.73 1.76 4.14
CA ASN A 94 -16.19 0.42 4.46
C ASN A 94 -15.59 -0.67 3.53
N LEU A 95 -15.54 -1.91 4.03
CA LEU A 95 -14.92 -3.06 3.36
C LEU A 95 -15.45 -3.32 1.95
N SER A 96 -16.76 -3.16 1.72
CA SER A 96 -17.36 -3.38 0.39
C SER A 96 -17.02 -2.27 -0.60
N THR A 97 -16.64 -1.08 -0.13
CA THR A 97 -16.22 0.06 -0.96
C THR A 97 -14.73 0.00 -1.30
N TRP A 98 -13.92 -0.66 -0.48
CA TRP A 98 -12.47 -0.71 -0.64
C TRP A 98 -11.97 -1.18 -2.03
N PRO A 99 -12.54 -2.22 -2.67
CA PRO A 99 -12.14 -2.61 -4.02
C PRO A 99 -12.31 -1.50 -5.06
N ALA A 100 -13.38 -0.71 -4.97
CA ALA A 100 -13.64 0.39 -5.89
C ALA A 100 -12.64 1.54 -5.69
N VAL A 101 -12.31 1.87 -4.43
CA VAL A 101 -11.28 2.87 -4.11
C VAL A 101 -9.93 2.46 -4.70
N ARG A 102 -9.50 1.21 -4.47
CA ARG A 102 -8.22 0.70 -4.99
C ARG A 102 -8.18 0.71 -6.52
N ALA A 103 -9.28 0.32 -7.17
CA ALA A 103 -9.39 0.36 -8.62
C ALA A 103 -9.22 1.79 -9.17
N GLU A 104 -9.75 2.81 -8.47
CA GLU A 104 -9.58 4.21 -8.86
C GLU A 104 -8.13 4.70 -8.74
N PHE A 105 -7.38 4.27 -7.72
CA PHE A 105 -5.93 4.55 -7.64
C PHE A 105 -5.16 3.97 -8.82
N VAL A 106 -5.43 2.71 -9.18
CA VAL A 106 -4.84 2.06 -10.35
C VAL A 106 -5.22 2.80 -11.64
N ARG A 107 -6.52 3.03 -11.85
CA ARG A 107 -7.08 3.70 -13.03
C ARG A 107 -6.48 5.08 -13.26
N GLN A 108 -6.18 5.82 -12.18
CA GLN A 108 -5.66 7.18 -12.24
C GLN A 108 -4.12 7.25 -12.13
N GLY A 109 -3.43 6.11 -12.04
CA GLY A 109 -1.97 6.05 -11.93
C GLY A 109 -1.42 6.74 -10.68
N VAL A 110 -2.14 6.67 -9.55
CA VAL A 110 -1.71 7.24 -8.27
C VAL A 110 -1.31 6.10 -7.34
N ALA A 111 -0.14 6.21 -6.71
CA ALA A 111 0.27 5.25 -5.68
C ALA A 111 -0.80 5.18 -4.57
N GLN A 112 -1.12 3.98 -4.10
CA GLN A 112 -2.14 3.79 -3.06
C GLN A 112 -1.70 4.47 -1.73
N PRO A 113 -2.63 5.01 -0.94
CA PRO A 113 -2.38 5.55 0.39
C PRO A 113 -2.37 4.44 1.44
N HIS A 114 -2.26 4.82 2.72
CA HIS A 114 -2.68 3.94 3.81
C HIS A 114 -4.21 3.86 3.85
N TYR A 115 -4.73 2.79 4.45
CA TYR A 115 -6.16 2.54 4.55
C TYR A 115 -6.64 2.38 5.98
N TRP A 116 -7.80 2.96 6.26
CA TRP A 116 -8.58 2.70 7.47
C TRP A 116 -9.91 2.07 7.06
N VAL A 117 -10.07 0.76 7.29
CA VAL A 117 -11.18 0.01 6.71
C VAL A 117 -12.25 -0.33 7.74
N ALA A 118 -13.50 0.07 7.47
CA ALA A 118 -14.65 -0.33 8.29
C ALA A 118 -15.11 -1.75 7.97
N ARG A 119 -15.11 -2.61 8.99
CA ARG A 119 -15.63 -3.98 8.96
C ARG A 119 -16.30 -4.27 10.30
N TYR A 120 -17.62 -4.13 10.36
CA TYR A 120 -18.42 -4.22 11.59
C TYR A 120 -18.67 -5.64 12.08
N ASP A 121 -17.59 -6.38 12.36
CA ASP A 121 -17.63 -7.76 12.85
C ASP A 121 -17.45 -7.87 14.37
N ASN A 122 -17.26 -6.75 15.08
CA ASN A 122 -16.91 -6.68 16.50
C ASN A 122 -15.62 -7.43 16.87
N ASP A 123 -14.76 -7.71 15.89
CA ASP A 123 -13.47 -8.32 16.09
C ASP A 123 -12.38 -7.26 15.97
N PRO A 124 -11.64 -6.94 17.05
CA PRO A 124 -10.55 -5.99 16.96
C PRO A 124 -9.36 -6.54 16.15
N ASP A 125 -9.28 -7.86 15.89
CA ASP A 125 -8.24 -8.46 15.07
C ASP A 125 -8.48 -8.18 13.57
N TRP A 126 -7.38 -7.95 12.86
CA TRP A 126 -7.35 -7.61 11.45
C TRP A 126 -7.20 -8.87 10.61
N GLY A 127 -6.69 -9.95 11.23
CA GLY A 127 -6.26 -11.16 10.54
C GLY A 127 -4.99 -10.95 9.73
N ALA A 128 -4.40 -12.05 9.27
CA ALA A 128 -3.20 -12.01 8.44
C ALA A 128 -3.48 -11.30 7.10
N GLY A 129 -2.54 -10.48 6.63
CA GLY A 129 -2.55 -9.87 5.29
C GLY A 129 -3.10 -8.45 5.18
N TRP A 130 -3.80 -7.90 6.18
CA TRP A 130 -4.36 -6.54 6.09
C TRP A 130 -3.28 -5.47 6.08
N ALA A 131 -2.23 -5.63 6.90
CA ALA A 131 -1.08 -4.74 6.91
C ALA A 131 -0.33 -4.76 5.55
N GLU A 132 -0.22 -5.92 4.92
CA GLU A 132 0.41 -6.09 3.60
C GLU A 132 -0.38 -5.38 2.49
N LEU A 133 -1.66 -5.12 2.71
CA LEU A 133 -2.54 -4.35 1.83
C LEU A 133 -2.53 -2.84 2.14
N GLY A 134 -1.67 -2.38 3.06
CA GLY A 134 -1.56 -0.98 3.47
C GLY A 134 -2.63 -0.53 4.46
N CYS A 135 -3.35 -1.45 5.11
CA CYS A 135 -4.28 -1.10 6.18
C CYS A 135 -3.49 -0.70 7.44
N VAL A 136 -3.89 0.41 8.07
CA VAL A 136 -3.29 0.97 9.31
C VAL A 136 -4.33 1.20 10.41
N ALA A 137 -5.62 1.01 10.11
CA ALA A 137 -6.68 0.94 11.11
C ALA A 137 -7.88 0.11 10.60
N LYS A 138 -8.63 -0.49 11.52
CA LYS A 138 -9.90 -1.17 11.26
C LYS A 138 -10.99 -0.60 12.17
N GLN A 139 -12.11 -0.14 11.61
CA GLN A 139 -13.31 0.16 12.40
C GLN A 139 -14.12 -1.13 12.57
N HIS A 140 -14.09 -1.72 13.76
CA HIS A 140 -14.72 -3.02 14.01
C HIS A 140 -16.10 -2.92 14.68
N THR A 141 -16.42 -1.77 15.27
CA THR A 141 -17.70 -1.52 15.93
C THR A 141 -18.21 -0.13 15.56
N ALA A 142 -19.43 -0.07 15.04
CA ALA A 142 -20.08 1.19 14.68
C ALA A 142 -21.18 1.56 15.68
N ASN A 143 -21.27 2.86 15.96
CA ASN A 143 -22.28 3.57 16.72
C ASN A 143 -22.57 2.94 18.10
N TYR A 144 -21.54 2.44 18.78
CA TYR A 144 -21.66 1.96 20.14
C TYR A 144 -21.81 3.16 21.09
N ARG A 145 -23.06 3.50 21.39
CA ARG A 145 -23.43 4.67 22.21
C ARG A 145 -22.93 6.00 21.61
N GLY A 146 -22.97 6.12 20.27
CA GLY A 146 -22.56 7.32 19.56
C GLY A 146 -21.05 7.47 19.33
N VAL A 147 -20.31 6.37 19.43
CA VAL A 147 -18.86 6.26 19.19
C VAL A 147 -18.60 5.04 18.31
N ASP A 148 -17.66 5.15 17.38
CA ASP A 148 -17.11 4.02 16.65
C ASP A 148 -15.77 3.59 17.28
N ILE A 149 -15.52 2.28 17.30
CA ILE A 149 -14.33 1.70 17.94
C ILE A 149 -13.45 1.08 16.87
N ASN A 150 -12.19 1.47 16.92
CA ASN A 150 -11.19 1.13 15.95
C ASN A 150 -9.99 0.45 16.61
N SER A 151 -9.47 -0.58 15.95
CA SER A 151 -8.14 -1.10 16.24
C SER A 151 -7.14 -0.49 15.27
N VAL A 152 -5.99 -0.07 15.80
CA VAL A 152 -4.97 0.73 15.09
C VAL A 152 -3.62 0.03 15.19
N ALA A 153 -2.84 0.07 14.10
CA ALA A 153 -1.48 -0.45 14.08
C ALA A 153 -0.62 0.27 15.14
N ASP A 154 0.47 -0.37 15.57
CA ASP A 154 1.40 0.25 16.55
C ASP A 154 1.98 1.56 16.03
N HIS A 155 2.13 1.68 14.71
CA HIS A 155 2.55 2.90 14.03
C HIS A 155 1.61 3.21 12.86
N TRP A 156 1.19 4.47 12.77
CA TRP A 156 0.36 5.04 11.71
C TRP A 156 1.12 6.18 11.03
N PRO A 157 1.69 5.93 9.84
CA PRO A 157 2.42 6.96 9.09
C PRO A 157 1.54 8.19 8.76
N GLY A 158 2.09 9.38 8.98
CA GLY A 158 1.38 10.65 8.79
C GLY A 158 0.47 11.06 9.95
N VAL A 159 0.23 10.19 10.94
CA VAL A 159 -0.47 10.52 12.19
C VAL A 159 0.52 10.53 13.35
N ASP A 160 1.25 9.43 13.52
CA ASP A 160 2.33 9.37 14.49
C ASP A 160 3.51 10.13 13.90
N THR A 161 3.68 11.39 14.33
CA THR A 161 4.96 12.05 14.11
C THR A 161 6.04 11.17 14.74
N ASN A 162 7.19 11.04 14.10
CA ASN A 162 8.37 10.49 14.74
C ASN A 162 8.72 11.41 15.93
N ASN A 163 8.07 11.17 17.07
CA ASN A 163 8.46 11.63 18.39
C ASN A 163 9.57 10.74 18.94
N ALA A 164 10.13 9.84 18.12
CA ALA A 164 11.56 9.64 18.22
C ALA A 164 12.15 11.05 18.16
N GLN A 165 12.60 11.55 19.31
CA GLN A 165 13.76 12.40 19.31
C GLN A 165 14.64 11.82 18.21
N GLU A 166 14.95 12.64 17.20
CA GLU A 166 16.18 12.45 16.48
C GLU A 166 17.24 12.37 17.59
N GLU A 167 17.49 11.17 18.13
CA GLU A 167 18.80 10.84 18.62
C GLU A 167 19.66 11.23 17.44
N ASP A 168 20.40 12.30 17.66
CA ASP A 168 21.32 12.95 16.76
C ASP A 168 22.20 11.85 16.14
N VAL A 169 21.69 11.20 15.09
CA VAL A 169 22.49 10.41 14.16
C VAL A 169 23.28 11.47 13.44
N GLN A 170 24.36 11.90 14.10
CA GLN A 170 25.23 12.94 13.61
C GLN A 170 25.56 12.57 12.17
N GLU A 171 25.59 13.56 11.30
CA GLU A 171 25.92 13.45 9.87
C GLU A 171 27.21 12.63 9.58
N LYS A 172 28.02 12.39 10.62
CA LYS A 172 29.12 11.42 10.67
C LYS A 172 28.71 9.97 10.36
N ASP A 173 27.60 9.48 10.88
CA ASP A 173 27.20 8.06 10.75
C ASP A 173 26.71 7.71 9.33
N VAL A 174 26.19 8.69 8.59
CA VAL A 174 25.79 8.48 7.19
C VAL A 174 27.00 8.57 6.25
N ARG A 175 28.02 9.38 6.57
CA ARG A 175 29.24 9.46 5.74
C ARG A 175 30.08 8.18 5.82
N ASP A 176 30.12 7.53 6.97
CA ASP A 176 30.88 6.28 7.14
C ASP A 176 30.26 5.07 6.39
N ILE A 177 28.95 5.10 6.08
CA ILE A 177 28.27 4.09 5.25
C ILE A 177 28.66 4.26 3.76
N TRP A 178 28.96 5.48 3.32
CA TRP A 178 29.25 5.77 1.91
C TRP A 178 30.73 5.69 1.54
N THR A 179 31.62 5.52 2.52
CA THR A 179 33.07 5.36 2.30
C THR A 179 33.59 3.95 2.59
N MET A 180 32.73 2.93 2.65
CA MET A 180 33.24 1.55 2.68
C MET A 180 33.93 1.24 1.34
N PRO A 181 35.20 0.81 1.34
CA PRO A 181 35.83 0.30 0.13
C PRO A 181 35.00 -0.88 -0.40
N ALA A 182 34.88 -0.98 -1.73
CA ALA A 182 34.16 -2.05 -2.40
C ALA A 182 34.52 -3.40 -1.77
N ILE A 183 33.55 -4.04 -1.11
CA ILE A 183 33.73 -5.40 -0.62
C ILE A 183 33.87 -6.28 -1.86
N VAL A 184 35.06 -6.84 -2.02
CA VAL A 184 35.39 -7.83 -3.04
C VAL A 184 34.43 -9.01 -2.84
N GLN A 185 33.77 -9.44 -3.91
CA GLN A 185 32.69 -10.45 -3.90
C GLN A 185 33.11 -11.84 -3.39
N ASP A 186 34.38 -12.07 -3.07
CA ASP A 186 34.92 -13.41 -2.81
C ASP A 186 35.00 -13.81 -1.32
N GLU A 187 34.54 -12.97 -0.38
CA GLU A 187 34.64 -13.28 1.06
C GLU A 187 33.31 -13.17 1.84
N ILE A 188 32.16 -13.43 1.22
CA ILE A 188 30.90 -13.54 1.98
C ILE A 188 30.54 -15.00 2.20
N ASN A 189 30.72 -15.46 3.44
CA ASN A 189 30.34 -16.79 3.88
C ASN A 189 28.81 -16.88 4.03
N PRO A 190 28.12 -17.81 3.34
CA PRO A 190 26.66 -17.96 3.42
C PRO A 190 26.11 -18.21 4.84
N LYS A 191 26.96 -18.60 5.80
CA LYS A 191 26.56 -18.83 7.20
C LYS A 191 26.27 -17.56 7.98
N ASP A 192 26.73 -16.40 7.51
CA ASP A 192 26.51 -15.10 8.18
C ASP A 192 25.09 -14.56 7.97
N TRP A 193 24.28 -15.23 7.15
CA TRP A 193 22.90 -14.87 6.81
C TRP A 193 21.89 -15.27 7.90
N LEU A 194 22.32 -16.05 8.90
CA LEU A 194 21.45 -16.61 9.95
C LEU A 194 21.60 -15.94 11.32
N ALA A 195 22.35 -14.83 11.42
CA ALA A 195 22.47 -14.09 12.68
C ALA A 195 21.26 -13.15 12.91
N PRO A 196 20.57 -13.22 14.07
CA PRO A 196 19.49 -12.29 14.41
C PRO A 196 20.03 -10.85 14.52
N GLY A 197 19.44 -9.92 13.76
CA GLY A 197 19.75 -8.49 13.85
C GLY A 197 20.35 -7.83 12.61
N LYS A 198 20.52 -8.55 11.50
CA LYS A 198 20.93 -7.95 10.20
C LYS A 198 19.97 -8.32 9.08
N MET A 199 18.82 -7.65 9.03
CA MET A 199 17.97 -7.70 7.84
C MET A 199 17.47 -6.30 7.51
N LEU A 200 18.21 -5.60 6.66
CA LEU A 200 17.75 -4.43 5.90
C LEU A 200 18.74 -4.21 4.75
N ALA A 201 18.72 -5.12 3.78
CA ALA A 201 19.23 -4.85 2.46
C ALA A 201 18.02 -4.74 1.51
N TYR A 202 17.72 -3.50 1.14
CA TYR A 202 16.76 -3.11 0.14
C TYR A 202 16.97 -3.90 -1.16
N VAL A 203 15.98 -4.70 -1.56
CA VAL A 203 15.76 -4.95 -2.99
C VAL A 203 14.80 -3.87 -3.45
N LYS A 204 15.33 -2.87 -4.14
CA LYS A 204 14.53 -1.87 -4.86
C LYS A 204 13.87 -2.59 -6.04
N PHE A 205 12.80 -3.34 -5.78
CA PHE A 205 11.91 -3.82 -6.82
C PHE A 205 11.27 -2.59 -7.46
N ASP A 206 11.56 -2.35 -8.73
CA ASP A 206 10.86 -1.33 -9.52
C ASP A 206 9.45 -1.84 -9.82
N THR A 207 8.59 -1.75 -8.80
CA THR A 207 7.18 -2.16 -8.83
C THR A 207 6.41 -1.48 -9.97
N PHE A 208 6.88 -0.34 -10.46
CA PHE A 208 6.31 0.36 -11.59
C PHE A 208 6.48 -0.40 -12.92
N GLN A 209 7.62 -1.07 -13.13
CA GLN A 209 7.86 -1.89 -14.32
C GLN A 209 7.05 -3.19 -14.27
N LEU A 210 6.87 -3.76 -13.08
CA LEU A 210 6.06 -4.96 -12.89
C LEU A 210 4.59 -4.70 -13.21
N VAL A 211 4.04 -3.57 -12.73
CA VAL A 211 2.67 -3.14 -13.02
C VAL A 211 2.47 -2.91 -14.52
N LYS A 212 3.41 -2.24 -15.21
CA LYS A 212 3.33 -2.04 -16.66
C LYS A 212 3.34 -3.35 -17.46
N LYS A 213 4.15 -4.34 -17.04
CA LYS A 213 4.19 -5.66 -17.69
C LYS A 213 2.90 -6.43 -17.47
N LEU A 214 2.29 -6.31 -16.27
CA LEU A 214 1.02 -6.92 -15.96
C LEU A 214 -0.14 -6.28 -16.76
N ASP A 215 -0.14 -4.95 -16.88
CA ASP A 215 -1.12 -4.21 -17.69
C ASP A 215 -1.05 -4.61 -19.18
N ALA A 216 0.16 -4.80 -19.72
CA ALA A 216 0.36 -5.26 -21.09
C ALA A 216 -0.21 -6.68 -21.31
N LEU A 217 0.02 -7.59 -20.35
CA LEU A 217 -0.52 -8.95 -20.40
C LEU A 217 -2.05 -8.95 -20.30
N THR A 218 -2.62 -8.16 -19.40
CA THR A 218 -4.07 -7.99 -19.25
C THR A 218 -4.71 -7.41 -20.52
N ALA A 219 -4.05 -6.45 -21.17
CA ALA A 219 -4.52 -5.90 -22.45
C ALA A 219 -4.56 -6.96 -23.56
N THR A 220 -3.52 -7.79 -23.67
CA THR A 220 -3.47 -8.91 -24.64
C THR A 220 -4.57 -9.94 -24.38
N VAL A 221 -4.78 -10.35 -23.13
CA VAL A 221 -5.84 -11.30 -22.75
C VAL A 221 -7.24 -10.72 -23.02
N THR A 222 -7.43 -9.42 -22.80
CA THR A 222 -8.69 -8.73 -23.08
C THR A 222 -8.99 -8.66 -24.57
N GLN A 223 -8.00 -8.37 -25.40
CA GLN A 223 -8.15 -8.36 -26.87
C GLN A 223 -8.49 -9.75 -27.41
N LEU A 224 -7.85 -10.80 -26.90
CA LEU A 224 -8.16 -12.19 -27.23
C LEU A 224 -9.61 -12.56 -26.86
N THR A 225 -10.04 -12.19 -25.66
CA THR A 225 -11.41 -12.44 -25.19
C THR A 225 -12.44 -11.74 -26.08
N GLN A 226 -12.18 -10.50 -26.49
CA GLN A 226 -13.06 -9.73 -27.38
C GLN A 226 -13.13 -10.30 -28.81
N LEU A 227 -12.03 -10.87 -29.31
CA LEU A 227 -11.98 -11.57 -30.60
C LEU A 227 -12.86 -12.83 -30.57
N VAL A 228 -12.72 -13.65 -29.51
CA VAL A 228 -13.53 -14.85 -29.31
C VAL A 228 -15.02 -14.52 -29.17
N LEU A 229 -15.38 -13.50 -28.39
CA LEU A 229 -16.78 -13.10 -28.17
C LEU A 229 -17.48 -12.56 -29.42
N LYS A 230 -16.73 -12.02 -30.38
CA LYS A 230 -17.27 -11.48 -31.63
C LYS A 230 -17.41 -12.53 -32.74
N GLY A 231 -17.07 -13.79 -32.46
CA GLY A 231 -17.11 -14.87 -33.44
C GLY A 231 -16.12 -14.68 -34.59
N GLY A 232 -15.05 -13.91 -34.37
CA GLY A 232 -13.96 -13.80 -35.34
C GLY A 232 -13.07 -15.03 -35.26
N ASP A 233 -12.69 -15.58 -36.41
CA ASP A 233 -11.65 -16.61 -36.46
C ASP A 233 -10.36 -16.05 -35.87
N VAL A 234 -9.88 -16.68 -34.80
CA VAL A 234 -8.56 -16.38 -34.25
C VAL A 234 -7.55 -17.01 -35.19
N ASP A 235 -6.74 -16.18 -35.86
CA ASP A 235 -5.60 -16.68 -36.62
C ASP A 235 -4.57 -17.23 -35.64
N GLU A 236 -4.70 -18.52 -35.34
CA GLU A 236 -3.83 -19.27 -34.43
C GLU A 236 -2.36 -19.19 -34.86
N ALA A 237 -2.08 -19.06 -36.16
CA ALA A 237 -0.72 -18.94 -36.69
C ALA A 237 -0.14 -17.54 -36.46
N ALA A 238 -0.94 -16.47 -36.58
CA ALA A 238 -0.52 -15.11 -36.22
C ALA A 238 -0.35 -14.95 -34.70
N LEU A 239 -1.23 -15.57 -33.91
CA LEU A 239 -1.14 -15.60 -32.45
C LEU A 239 0.09 -16.37 -31.98
N ALA A 240 0.32 -17.57 -32.54
CA ALA A 240 1.54 -18.33 -32.31
C ALA A 240 2.77 -17.53 -32.72
N LYS A 241 2.79 -16.89 -33.89
CA LYS A 241 3.93 -16.05 -34.35
C LYS A 241 4.17 -14.80 -33.51
N ALA A 242 3.19 -14.29 -32.78
CA ALA A 242 3.36 -13.16 -31.86
C ALA A 242 3.87 -13.62 -30.48
N LEU A 243 3.40 -14.78 -30.01
CA LEU A 243 3.81 -15.39 -28.75
C LEU A 243 5.18 -16.09 -28.86
N ASP A 244 5.47 -16.70 -30.01
CA ASP A 244 6.60 -17.59 -30.24
C ASP A 244 7.95 -16.88 -30.14
N PRO A 245 8.24 -15.73 -30.78
CA PRO A 245 9.55 -15.10 -30.63
C PRO A 245 9.83 -14.64 -29.20
N THR A 246 8.79 -14.20 -28.49
CA THR A 246 8.91 -13.63 -27.13
C THR A 246 9.08 -14.72 -26.09
N ILE A 247 8.30 -15.81 -26.22
CA ILE A 247 8.37 -16.97 -25.33
C ILE A 247 9.58 -17.85 -25.68
N THR A 248 9.86 -18.08 -26.97
CA THR A 248 11.00 -18.89 -27.43
C THR A 248 12.34 -18.22 -27.17
N ALA A 249 12.46 -16.88 -27.27
CA ALA A 249 13.69 -16.19 -26.84
C ALA A 249 13.90 -16.28 -25.32
N ALA A 250 12.83 -16.19 -24.52
CA ALA A 250 12.90 -16.36 -23.07
C ALA A 250 13.28 -17.79 -22.68
N ILE A 251 12.68 -18.80 -23.33
CA ILE A 251 12.96 -20.23 -23.08
C ILE A 251 14.35 -20.62 -23.61
N THR A 252 14.77 -20.13 -24.78
CA THR A 252 16.08 -20.47 -25.36
C THR A 252 17.23 -19.86 -24.54
N THR A 253 17.06 -18.63 -24.04
CA THR A 253 18.03 -18.00 -23.12
C THR A 253 18.07 -18.73 -21.78
N ALA A 254 16.92 -19.23 -21.29
CA ALA A 254 16.84 -20.04 -20.08
C ALA A 254 17.55 -21.39 -20.22
N LEU A 255 17.40 -22.06 -21.37
CA LEU A 255 17.89 -23.41 -21.59
C LEU A 255 19.35 -23.49 -22.07
N ALA A 256 19.91 -22.42 -22.62
CA ALA A 256 21.31 -22.38 -23.08
C ALA A 256 22.34 -22.43 -21.94
N GLY A 257 21.92 -22.26 -20.68
CA GLY A 257 22.79 -22.30 -19.49
C GLY A 257 22.62 -23.54 -18.59
N SER A 258 21.68 -24.44 -18.89
CA SER A 258 21.32 -25.56 -18.01
C SER A 258 21.69 -26.91 -18.62
N ALA A 259 22.47 -27.71 -17.88
CA ALA A 259 22.72 -29.12 -18.21
C ALA A 259 21.40 -29.93 -18.16
N PRO A 260 21.28 -31.06 -18.90
CA PRO A 260 20.02 -31.80 -18.99
C PRO A 260 19.60 -32.38 -17.64
N GLY A 261 18.53 -31.83 -17.06
CA GLY A 261 17.90 -32.31 -15.82
C GLY A 261 16.60 -33.08 -16.07
N THR A 262 16.00 -33.57 -14.98
CA THR A 262 14.67 -34.20 -14.95
C THR A 262 13.57 -33.19 -15.34
N PRO A 263 12.37 -33.65 -15.73
CA PRO A 263 11.25 -32.77 -16.09
C PRO A 263 10.90 -31.73 -15.01
N GLU A 264 10.90 -32.11 -13.73
CA GLU A 264 10.69 -31.16 -12.62
C GLU A 264 11.82 -30.13 -12.49
N GLU A 265 13.08 -30.53 -12.68
CA GLU A 265 14.23 -29.61 -12.64
C GLU A 265 14.20 -28.63 -13.81
N ASN A 266 13.78 -29.07 -14.99
CA ASN A 266 13.61 -28.21 -16.16
C ASN A 266 12.43 -27.23 -15.99
N ALA A 267 11.34 -27.68 -15.35
CA ALA A 267 10.20 -26.81 -15.04
C ALA A 267 10.58 -25.73 -14.00
N GLN A 268 11.30 -26.12 -12.96
CA GLN A 268 11.79 -25.18 -11.94
C GLN A 268 12.81 -24.19 -12.52
N ALA A 269 13.75 -24.67 -13.36
CA ALA A 269 14.69 -23.81 -14.09
C ALA A 269 13.98 -22.82 -15.03
N THR A 270 12.88 -23.23 -15.67
CA THR A 270 12.06 -22.35 -16.52
C THR A 270 11.37 -21.27 -15.67
N ILE A 271 10.82 -21.63 -14.51
CA ILE A 271 10.21 -20.67 -13.57
C ILE A 271 11.25 -19.67 -13.06
N ASP A 272 12.44 -20.15 -12.71
CA ASP A 272 13.51 -19.29 -12.19
C ASP A 272 14.13 -18.41 -13.28
N ALA A 273 14.20 -18.88 -14.52
CA ALA A 273 14.61 -18.06 -15.66
C ALA A 273 13.56 -16.99 -16.02
N LEU A 274 12.26 -17.31 -15.95
CA LEU A 274 11.19 -16.32 -16.09
C LEU A 274 11.29 -15.25 -14.98
N ARG A 275 11.57 -15.65 -13.74
CA ARG A 275 11.83 -14.71 -12.64
C ARG A 275 13.08 -13.86 -12.89
N ALA A 276 14.14 -14.44 -13.43
CA ALA A 276 15.36 -13.72 -13.79
C ALA A 276 15.11 -12.70 -14.90
N VAL A 277 14.44 -13.07 -16.00
CA VAL A 277 14.06 -12.14 -17.09
C VAL A 277 13.13 -11.02 -16.60
N LEU A 278 12.28 -11.30 -15.61
CA LEU A 278 11.44 -10.30 -14.98
C LEU A 278 12.22 -9.40 -13.99
N GLY A 279 13.40 -9.84 -13.52
CA GLY A 279 14.25 -9.18 -12.54
C GLY A 279 15.55 -8.54 -13.06
N SER A 280 16.01 -8.82 -14.29
CA SER A 280 17.21 -8.21 -14.89
C SER A 280 16.91 -7.51 -16.21
N ALA A 281 16.46 -6.25 -16.13
CA ALA A 281 16.56 -5.32 -17.26
C ALA A 281 17.90 -4.58 -17.17
N PRO A 282 18.70 -4.50 -18.24
CA PRO A 282 19.96 -3.75 -18.23
C PRO A 282 19.69 -2.26 -18.11
N ALA A 283 20.54 -1.56 -17.36
CA ALA A 283 20.56 -0.10 -17.31
C ALA A 283 20.78 0.44 -18.74
N ALA A 284 19.87 1.31 -19.18
CA ALA A 284 20.06 2.06 -20.42
C ALA A 284 21.26 3.00 -20.24
N GLY A 285 22.36 2.68 -20.92
CA GLY A 285 23.58 3.47 -20.89
C GLY A 285 23.43 4.81 -21.62
N ALA A 286 24.08 5.81 -21.05
CA ALA A 286 24.88 6.81 -21.75
C ALA A 286 26.35 6.58 -21.35
#